data_AF-A0A2H1J3B4-F1
#
_entry.id   AF-A0A2H1J3B4-F1
#
_cell.length_a   1.000
_cell.length_b   1.000
_cell.length_c   1.000
_cell.angle_alpha   90.00
_cell.angle_beta   90.00
_cell.angle_gamma   90.00
#
_symmetry.space_group_name_H-M   'P 1'
#
loop_
_entity.id
_entity.type
_entity.pdbx_description
1 polymer ?
#
loop_
_entity_poly.entity_id
_entity_poly.type
_entity_poly.pdbx_seq_one_letter_code
_entity_poly.pdbx_strand_id
1 'polypeptide(L)'
;MACWIITVPFIERFPRTLLVTSVVVGLFGGILPVLDMELSASRSMIFWPFFVIGKLYGKQILDWAGSLHIWQKLFFTAAAFGSVGHFYLDEVYYKWFYGSLNFAHFDVSIPEGIGIRLIVDIGALLMTLMLLMWVGDKDTIIAKIGRNSLAVYVLHGFVVRGLQPWLRDIEDVLNAPMIFLLCLVLALLATYLLSWGPFERGLRWYSSTVTRLLLKPFASLRAKPGKHSDKASS
;
A
#
# COMPACT_ATOMS: atom_id res chain seq x y z
N MET A 1 -7.31 -6.21 3.57
CA MET A 1 -8.19 -5.39 2.70
C MET A 1 -9.65 -5.33 3.18
N ALA A 2 -10.36 -6.47 3.35
CA ALA A 2 -11.75 -6.44 3.84
C ALA A 2 -11.90 -5.75 5.21
N CYS A 3 -10.96 -6.00 6.15
CA CYS A 3 -10.94 -5.34 7.45
C CYS A 3 -10.87 -3.80 7.33
N TRP A 4 -10.05 -3.27 6.41
CA TRP A 4 -9.94 -1.84 6.20
C TRP A 4 -11.23 -1.22 5.65
N ILE A 5 -11.93 -1.93 4.76
CA ILE A 5 -13.22 -1.49 4.21
C ILE A 5 -14.27 -1.35 5.33
N ILE A 6 -14.28 -2.28 6.29
CA ILE A 6 -15.17 -2.21 7.46
C ILE A 6 -14.86 -0.99 8.33
N THR A 7 -13.60 -0.54 8.38
CA THR A 7 -13.21 0.66 9.14
C THR A 7 -13.60 1.98 8.47
N VAL A 8 -13.90 2.00 7.17
CA VAL A 8 -14.26 3.20 6.40
C VAL A 8 -15.37 4.06 7.03
N PRO A 9 -16.56 3.54 7.40
CA PRO A 9 -17.59 4.35 8.04
C PRO A 9 -17.13 4.99 9.35
N PHE A 10 -16.23 4.33 10.10
CA PHE A 10 -15.67 4.87 11.33
C PHE A 10 -14.63 5.96 11.07
N ILE A 11 -13.81 5.79 10.03
CA ILE A 11 -12.84 6.81 9.58
C ILE A 11 -13.57 8.10 9.18
N GLU A 12 -14.67 7.99 8.44
CA GLU A 12 -15.46 9.15 8.00
C GLU A 12 -16.17 9.84 9.17
N ARG A 13 -16.56 9.10 10.22
CA ARG A 13 -17.24 9.65 11.40
C ARG A 13 -16.30 10.26 12.44
N PHE A 14 -15.13 9.64 12.66
CA PHE A 14 -14.17 10.04 13.70
C PHE A 14 -12.73 10.11 13.13
N PRO A 15 -12.43 11.07 12.24
CA PRO A 15 -11.19 11.07 11.47
C PRO A 15 -9.92 11.19 12.33
N ARG A 16 -9.93 12.07 13.34
CA ARG A 16 -8.77 12.28 14.22
C ARG A 16 -8.49 11.06 15.10
N THR A 17 -9.54 10.50 15.70
CA THR A 17 -9.42 9.33 16.58
C THR A 17 -8.90 8.13 15.81
N LEU A 18 -9.48 7.83 14.64
CA LEU A 18 -9.06 6.69 13.83
C LEU A 18 -7.64 6.85 13.28
N LEU A 19 -7.20 8.07 12.96
CA LEU A 19 -5.81 8.31 12.58
C LEU A 19 -4.87 7.93 13.72
N VAL A 20 -5.08 8.47 14.92
CA VAL A 20 -4.24 8.16 16.09
C VAL A 20 -4.28 6.66 16.40
N THR A 21 -5.47 6.05 16.41
CA THR A 21 -5.62 4.61 16.63
C THR A 21 -4.88 3.80 15.58
N SER A 22 -4.94 4.18 14.30
CA SER A 22 -4.24 3.45 13.23
C SER A 22 -2.73 3.51 13.36
N VAL A 23 -2.17 4.65 13.78
CA VAL A 23 -0.72 4.80 14.02
C VAL A 23 -0.29 3.96 15.23
N VAL A 24 -1.04 4.03 16.33
CA VAL A 24 -0.77 3.21 17.52
C VAL A 24 -0.85 1.72 17.18
N VAL A 25 -1.90 1.29 16.50
CA VAL A 25 -2.05 -0.12 16.09
C VAL A 25 -0.95 -0.55 15.11
N GLY A 26 -0.53 0.33 14.20
CA GLY A 26 0.53 0.03 13.24
C GLY A 26 1.90 -0.17 13.90
N LEU A 27 2.24 0.69 14.87
CA LEU A 27 3.51 0.63 15.59
C LEU A 27 3.55 -0.51 16.62
N PHE A 28 2.49 -0.68 17.40
CA PHE A 28 2.42 -1.64 18.50
C PHE A 28 1.90 -3.02 18.07
N GLY A 29 1.37 -3.16 16.84
CA GLY A 29 0.82 -4.42 16.33
C GLY A 29 1.84 -5.56 16.24
N GLY A 30 3.14 -5.24 16.19
CA GLY A 30 4.24 -6.23 16.19
C GLY A 30 4.57 -6.85 17.56
N ILE A 31 3.93 -6.38 18.64
CA ILE A 31 4.18 -6.86 20.01
C ILE A 31 3.46 -8.18 20.27
N LEU A 32 2.28 -8.40 19.68
CA LEU A 32 1.45 -9.55 19.97
C LEU A 32 1.99 -10.80 19.23
N PRO A 33 2.51 -11.82 19.94
CA PRO A 33 3.06 -13.00 19.31
C PRO A 33 1.99 -13.93 18.70
N VAL A 34 0.73 -13.75 19.09
CA VAL A 34 -0.42 -14.53 18.61
C VAL A 34 -0.73 -14.28 17.13
N LEU A 35 -0.21 -13.20 16.53
CA LEU A 35 -0.50 -12.82 15.15
C LEU A 35 0.42 -13.50 14.10
N ASP A 36 1.39 -14.31 14.52
CA ASP A 36 2.31 -15.01 13.59
C ASP A 36 1.61 -16.08 12.75
N MET A 37 0.52 -16.70 13.26
CA MET A 37 -0.20 -17.76 12.52
C MET A 37 -1.15 -17.21 11.44
N GLU A 38 -1.57 -15.95 11.54
CA GLU A 38 -2.48 -15.29 10.59
C GLU A 38 -1.68 -14.29 9.76
N LEU A 39 -0.85 -14.78 8.85
CA LEU A 39 0.09 -14.03 8.00
C LEU A 39 -0.48 -12.76 7.31
N SER A 40 -1.81 -12.62 7.20
CA SER A 40 -2.48 -11.44 6.61
C SER A 40 -2.92 -10.40 7.64
N ALA A 41 -3.18 -10.79 8.90
CA ALA A 41 -3.73 -9.92 9.93
C ALA A 41 -2.70 -8.91 10.45
N SER A 42 -1.47 -9.37 10.76
CA SER A 42 -0.36 -8.52 11.20
C SER A 42 -0.10 -7.40 10.19
N ARG A 43 0.13 -7.77 8.92
CA ARG A 43 0.32 -6.83 7.80
C ARG A 43 -0.83 -5.85 7.67
N SER A 44 -2.07 -6.31 7.81
CA SER A 44 -3.24 -5.43 7.74
C SER A 44 -3.22 -4.38 8.84
N MET A 45 -2.73 -4.66 10.04
CA MET A 45 -2.63 -3.68 11.12
C MET A 45 -1.51 -2.66 10.87
N ILE A 46 -0.34 -3.15 10.44
CA ILE A 46 0.86 -2.33 10.21
C ILE A 46 0.66 -1.31 9.10
N PHE A 47 0.03 -1.71 7.99
CA PHE A 47 -0.22 -0.80 6.86
C PHE A 47 -1.53 -0.01 6.99
N TRP A 48 -2.31 -0.22 8.04
CA TRP A 48 -3.56 0.50 8.28
C TRP A 48 -3.42 2.04 8.34
N PRO A 49 -2.39 2.64 9.00
CA PRO A 49 -2.24 4.09 9.01
C PRO A 49 -2.11 4.69 7.62
N PHE A 50 -1.38 4.03 6.71
CA PHE A 50 -1.28 4.46 5.31
C PHE A 50 -2.64 4.49 4.60
N PHE A 51 -3.48 3.48 4.85
CA PHE A 51 -4.84 3.44 4.32
C PHE A 51 -5.72 4.56 4.88
N VAL A 52 -5.67 4.82 6.20
CA VAL A 52 -6.46 5.88 6.84
C VAL A 52 -6.03 7.25 6.33
N ILE A 53 -4.72 7.52 6.26
CA ILE A 53 -4.17 8.77 5.73
C ILE A 53 -4.56 8.96 4.26
N GLY A 54 -4.40 7.93 3.43
CA GLY A 54 -4.78 7.99 2.02
C GLY A 54 -6.28 8.23 1.82
N LYS A 55 -7.14 7.63 2.66
CA LYS A 55 -8.59 7.83 2.60
C LYS A 55 -9.03 9.22 3.04
N LEU A 56 -8.39 9.81 4.05
CA LEU A 56 -8.74 11.13 4.60
C LEU A 56 -8.11 12.29 3.81
N TYR A 57 -6.85 12.14 3.42
CA TYR A 57 -6.01 13.23 2.91
C TYR A 57 -5.41 12.95 1.53
N GLY A 58 -5.73 11.82 0.88
CA GLY A 58 -5.07 11.39 -0.36
C GLY A 58 -5.12 12.43 -1.48
N LYS A 59 -6.26 13.11 -1.66
CA LYS A 59 -6.37 14.17 -2.68
C LYS A 59 -5.52 15.39 -2.31
N GLN A 60 -5.60 15.84 -1.06
CA GLN A 60 -4.82 16.99 -0.58
C GLN A 60 -3.31 16.71 -0.67
N ILE A 61 -2.87 15.50 -0.33
CA ILE A 61 -1.47 15.07 -0.43
C ILE A 61 -1.04 15.04 -1.91
N LEU A 62 -1.88 14.53 -2.82
CA LEU A 62 -1.56 14.49 -4.24
C LEU A 62 -1.45 15.90 -4.85
N ASP A 63 -2.40 16.77 -4.56
CA ASP A 63 -2.42 18.16 -5.03
C ASP A 63 -1.18 18.91 -4.52
N TRP A 64 -0.88 18.78 -3.22
CA TRP A 64 0.31 19.34 -2.59
C TRP A 64 1.59 18.79 -3.22
N ALA A 65 1.75 17.46 -3.32
CA ALA A 65 2.92 16.81 -3.89
C ALA A 65 3.15 17.19 -5.36
N GLY A 66 2.05 17.37 -6.12
CA GLY A 66 2.08 17.85 -7.50
C GLY A 66 2.60 19.28 -7.63
N SER A 67 2.19 20.16 -6.70
CA SER A 67 2.51 21.60 -6.68
C SER A 67 3.94 21.96 -6.27
N LEU A 68 4.71 21.01 -5.72
CA LEU A 68 6.08 21.25 -5.26
C LEU A 68 7.02 21.65 -6.41
N HIS A 69 8.00 22.51 -6.12
CA HIS A 69 9.04 22.88 -7.07
C HIS A 69 10.00 21.71 -7.34
N ILE A 70 10.65 21.72 -8.50
CA ILE A 70 11.56 20.63 -8.92
C ILE A 70 12.67 20.34 -7.90
N TRP A 71 13.25 21.36 -7.26
CA TRP A 71 14.27 21.20 -6.22
C TRP A 71 13.74 20.48 -4.98
N GLN A 72 12.49 20.73 -4.59
CA GLN A 72 11.85 20.01 -3.48
C GLN A 72 11.59 18.55 -3.87
N LYS A 73 11.14 18.30 -5.11
CA LYS A 73 10.96 16.92 -5.61
C LYS A 73 12.28 16.15 -5.61
N LEU A 74 13.37 16.79 -6.04
CA LEU A 74 14.71 16.21 -5.99
C LEU A 74 15.16 15.93 -4.55
N PHE A 75 14.90 16.85 -3.61
CA PHE A 75 15.20 16.63 -2.19
C PHE A 75 14.47 15.42 -1.62
N PHE A 76 13.15 15.31 -1.83
CA PHE A 76 12.38 14.15 -1.36
C PHE A 76 12.80 12.85 -2.06
N THR A 77 13.18 12.93 -3.33
CA THR A 77 13.73 11.78 -4.06
C THR A 77 15.06 11.33 -3.47
N ALA A 78 15.97 12.26 -3.18
CA ALA A 78 17.24 11.98 -2.52
C ALA A 78 17.03 11.42 -1.11
N ALA A 79 16.08 11.95 -0.35
CA ALA A 79 15.73 11.44 0.98
C ALA A 79 15.15 10.01 0.91
N ALA A 80 14.27 9.74 -0.06
CA ALA A 80 13.70 8.42 -0.27
C ALA A 80 14.77 7.38 -0.64
N PHE A 81 15.62 7.66 -1.63
CA PHE A 81 16.74 6.79 -1.99
C PHE A 81 17.79 6.70 -0.87
N GLY A 82 18.03 7.78 -0.13
CA GLY A 82 18.92 7.78 1.03
C GLY A 82 18.43 6.84 2.13
N SER A 83 17.12 6.81 2.39
CA SER A 83 16.54 5.85 3.36
C SER A 83 16.71 4.40 2.94
N VAL A 84 16.49 4.09 1.65
CA VAL A 84 16.71 2.75 1.10
C VAL A 84 18.19 2.37 1.12
N GLY A 85 19.07 3.30 0.75
CA GLY A 85 20.52 3.11 0.78
C GLY A 85 21.03 2.85 2.19
N HIS A 86 20.51 3.57 3.19
CA HIS A 86 20.84 3.33 4.59
C HIS A 86 20.45 1.92 5.03
N PHE A 87 19.24 1.47 4.74
CA PHE A 87 18.82 0.10 5.07
C PHE A 87 19.64 -0.97 4.36
N TYR A 88 20.08 -0.70 3.13
CA TYR A 88 20.92 -1.61 2.38
C TYR A 88 22.33 -1.72 2.97
N LEU A 89 22.94 -0.58 3.34
CA LEU A 89 24.28 -0.53 3.94
C LEU A 89 24.32 -1.13 5.35
N ASP A 90 23.26 -0.94 6.13
CA ASP A 90 23.14 -1.53 7.47
C ASP A 90 22.67 -3.00 7.44
N GLU A 91 22.57 -3.61 6.26
CA GLU A 91 22.14 -4.99 6.04
C GLU A 91 20.83 -5.33 6.78
N VAL A 92 19.91 -4.36 6.87
CA VAL A 92 18.68 -4.51 7.64
C VAL A 92 17.90 -5.70 7.10
N TYR A 93 17.58 -6.63 8.00
CA TYR A 93 16.96 -7.88 7.61
C TYR A 93 15.68 -7.61 6.80
N TYR A 94 15.68 -8.04 5.54
CA TYR A 94 14.63 -7.69 4.58
C TYR A 94 13.21 -8.07 5.04
N LYS A 95 13.10 -8.99 6.01
CA LYS A 95 11.82 -9.37 6.62
C LYS A 95 11.11 -8.24 7.36
N TRP A 96 11.83 -7.19 7.78
CA TRP A 96 11.26 -5.98 8.36
C TRP A 96 10.26 -5.29 7.42
N PHE A 97 10.57 -5.24 6.12
CA PHE A 97 9.72 -4.60 5.10
C PHE A 97 8.41 -5.36 4.83
N TYR A 98 8.37 -6.67 5.11
CA TYR A 98 7.16 -7.45 4.90
C TYR A 98 6.10 -7.20 5.97
N GLY A 99 6.49 -6.75 7.17
CA GLY A 99 5.55 -6.52 8.27
C GLY A 99 4.74 -7.76 8.66
N SER A 100 5.24 -8.97 8.37
CA SER A 100 4.52 -10.22 8.65
C SER A 100 4.93 -10.89 9.96
N LEU A 101 6.00 -10.41 10.60
CA LEU A 101 6.65 -11.04 11.76
C LEU A 101 6.57 -10.11 12.97
N ASN A 102 6.48 -10.71 14.14
CA ASN A 102 6.56 -10.03 15.44
C ASN A 102 8.01 -9.68 15.82
N PHE A 103 8.15 -8.84 16.85
CA PHE A 103 9.48 -8.43 17.36
C PHE A 103 10.27 -9.60 17.97
N ALA A 104 9.58 -10.62 18.51
CA ALA A 104 10.20 -11.82 19.04
C ALA A 104 10.98 -12.61 17.98
N HIS A 105 10.50 -12.62 16.72
CA HIS A 105 11.20 -13.29 15.61
C HIS A 105 12.52 -12.61 15.22
N PHE A 106 12.65 -11.32 15.51
CA PHE A 106 13.88 -10.56 15.22
C PHE A 106 14.86 -10.54 16.39
N ASP A 107 14.52 -11.19 17.52
CA ASP A 107 15.33 -11.21 18.75
C ASP A 107 15.69 -9.80 19.27
N VAL A 108 14.80 -8.82 19.02
CA VAL A 108 14.98 -7.42 19.44
C VAL A 108 14.09 -7.08 20.63
N SER A 109 14.53 -6.10 21.42
CA SER A 109 13.70 -5.57 22.51
C SER A 109 12.47 -4.82 21.97
N ILE A 110 11.40 -4.72 22.77
CA ILE A 110 10.17 -4.01 22.34
C ILE A 110 10.45 -2.55 21.93
N PRO A 111 11.20 -1.74 22.70
CA PRO A 111 11.49 -0.35 22.31
C PRO A 111 12.29 -0.25 21.01
N GLU A 112 13.24 -1.16 20.81
CA GLU A 112 14.06 -1.25 19.61
C GLU A 112 13.22 -1.65 18.39
N GLY A 113 12.37 -2.67 18.52
CA GLY A 113 11.48 -3.11 17.45
C GLY A 113 10.49 -2.02 17.01
N ILE A 114 9.95 -1.24 17.95
CA ILE A 114 9.12 -0.06 17.65
C ILE A 114 9.95 1.01 16.93
N GLY A 115 11.19 1.25 17.36
CA GLY A 115 12.10 2.20 16.72
C GLY A 115 12.40 1.84 15.27
N ILE A 116 12.82 0.59 15.01
CA ILE A 116 13.09 0.09 13.66
C ILE A 116 11.82 0.17 12.81
N ARG A 117 10.66 -0.22 13.35
CA ARG A 117 9.38 -0.11 12.64
C ARG A 117 9.08 1.34 12.23
N LEU A 118 9.24 2.30 13.15
CA LEU A 118 9.02 3.71 12.85
C LEU A 118 9.92 4.20 11.72
N ILE A 119 11.19 3.82 11.71
CA ILE A 119 12.15 4.19 10.66
C ILE A 119 11.73 3.56 9.32
N VAL A 120 11.33 2.29 9.30
CA VAL A 120 10.82 1.60 8.10
C VAL A 120 9.56 2.28 7.56
N ASP A 121 8.62 2.65 8.43
CA ASP A 121 7.39 3.34 8.04
C ASP A 121 7.67 4.74 7.49
N ILE A 122 8.64 5.47 8.05
CA ILE A 122 9.12 6.76 7.51
C ILE A 122 9.73 6.56 6.12
N GLY A 123 10.56 5.54 5.93
CA GLY A 123 11.12 5.20 4.62
C GLY A 123 10.02 4.90 3.59
N ALA A 124 9.00 4.11 3.98
CA ALA A 124 7.85 3.81 3.15
C ALA A 124 7.03 5.07 2.80
N LEU A 125 6.85 5.99 3.75
CA LEU A 125 6.21 7.29 3.52
C LEU A 125 7.00 8.14 2.52
N LEU A 126 8.33 8.23 2.67
CA LEU A 126 9.19 8.99 1.75
C LEU A 126 9.13 8.43 0.33
N MET A 127 9.20 7.10 0.18
CA MET A 127 9.06 6.42 -1.11
C MET A 127 7.68 6.68 -1.73
N THR A 128 6.61 6.62 -0.93
CA THR A 128 5.25 6.91 -1.40
C THR A 128 5.13 8.36 -1.86
N LEU A 129 5.63 9.32 -1.08
CA LEU A 129 5.62 10.74 -1.41
C LEU A 129 6.43 11.03 -2.68
N MET A 130 7.62 10.45 -2.80
CA MET A 130 8.43 10.54 -4.02
C MET A 130 7.59 10.13 -5.24
N LEU A 131 6.95 8.95 -5.20
CA LEU A 131 6.11 8.49 -6.31
C LEU A 131 4.95 9.46 -6.60
N LEU A 132 4.25 9.94 -5.59
CA LEU A 132 3.14 10.89 -5.77
C LEU A 132 3.60 12.24 -6.35
N MET A 133 4.79 12.74 -5.97
CA MET A 133 5.33 14.01 -6.48
C MET A 133 5.69 13.95 -7.97
N TRP A 134 6.21 12.81 -8.43
CA TRP A 134 6.59 12.60 -9.83
C TRP A 134 5.39 12.27 -10.73
N VAL A 135 4.40 11.55 -10.21
CA VAL A 135 3.13 11.31 -10.92
C VAL A 135 2.31 12.61 -10.99
N GLY A 136 2.11 13.28 -9.85
CA GLY A 136 1.25 14.45 -9.71
C GLY A 136 -0.22 14.17 -10.08
N ASP A 137 -1.02 15.22 -10.28
CA ASP A 137 -2.41 15.10 -10.77
C ASP A 137 -2.48 14.99 -12.31
N LYS A 138 -1.57 14.20 -12.90
CA LYS A 138 -1.48 14.05 -14.36
C LYS A 138 -2.06 12.70 -14.78
N ASP A 139 -2.82 12.67 -15.89
CA ASP A 139 -3.33 11.41 -16.49
C ASP A 139 -2.23 10.65 -17.26
N THR A 140 -1.12 10.34 -16.59
CA THR A 140 0.00 9.58 -17.15
C THR A 140 -0.32 8.09 -17.22
N ILE A 141 0.47 7.35 -18.01
CA ILE A 141 0.39 5.87 -18.05
C ILE A 141 0.65 5.28 -16.66
N ILE A 142 1.58 5.86 -15.90
CA ILE A 142 1.87 5.44 -14.51
C ILE A 142 0.63 5.65 -13.61
N ALA A 143 -0.06 6.79 -13.73
CA ALA A 143 -1.31 7.02 -13.01
C ALA A 143 -2.41 6.02 -13.41
N LYS A 144 -2.52 5.68 -14.71
CA LYS A 144 -3.45 4.64 -15.21
C LYS A 144 -3.16 3.28 -14.59
N ILE A 145 -1.90 2.84 -14.59
CA ILE A 145 -1.48 1.58 -13.97
C ILE A 145 -1.74 1.63 -12.45
N GLY A 146 -1.42 2.74 -11.79
CA GLY A 146 -1.64 2.95 -10.36
C GLY A 146 -3.12 2.87 -9.95
N ARG A 147 -4.03 3.45 -10.74
CA ARG A 147 -5.50 3.32 -10.51
C ARG A 147 -5.99 1.87 -10.58
N ASN A 148 -5.28 1.04 -11.34
CA ASN A 148 -5.61 -0.35 -11.60
C ASN A 148 -4.73 -1.32 -10.80
N SER A 149 -3.88 -0.80 -9.92
CA SER A 149 -2.92 -1.56 -9.11
C SER A 149 -3.58 -2.61 -8.22
N LEU A 150 -4.82 -2.38 -7.75
CA LEU A 150 -5.56 -3.37 -6.98
C LEU A 150 -5.87 -4.63 -7.82
N ALA A 151 -6.24 -4.46 -9.09
CA ALA A 151 -6.50 -5.58 -9.97
C ALA A 151 -5.23 -6.37 -10.24
N VAL A 152 -4.12 -5.66 -10.52
CA VAL A 152 -2.80 -6.27 -10.67
C VAL A 152 -2.40 -7.02 -9.40
N TYR A 153 -2.54 -6.41 -8.23
CA TYR A 153 -2.18 -7.00 -6.94
C TYR A 153 -2.98 -8.27 -6.61
N VAL A 154 -4.28 -8.33 -6.91
CA VAL A 154 -5.06 -9.54 -6.63
C VAL A 154 -4.78 -10.64 -7.67
N LEU A 155 -4.63 -10.26 -8.94
CA LEU A 155 -4.57 -11.23 -10.03
C LEU A 155 -3.16 -11.73 -10.34
N HIS A 156 -2.09 -10.98 -10.02
CA HIS A 156 -0.71 -11.38 -10.36
C HIS A 156 -0.33 -12.72 -9.74
N GLY A 157 -0.81 -13.03 -8.53
CA GLY A 157 -0.51 -14.30 -7.86
C GLY A 157 -1.00 -15.52 -8.65
N PHE A 158 -2.12 -15.41 -9.35
CA PHE A 158 -2.62 -16.46 -10.24
C PHE A 158 -1.75 -16.58 -11.50
N VAL A 159 -1.31 -15.45 -12.07
CA VAL A 159 -0.41 -15.44 -13.23
C VAL A 159 0.93 -16.10 -12.88
N VAL A 160 1.54 -15.70 -11.76
CA VAL A 160 2.83 -16.26 -11.31
C VAL A 160 2.70 -17.76 -11.02
N ARG A 161 1.65 -18.19 -10.30
CA ARG A 161 1.42 -19.62 -10.04
C ARG A 161 1.14 -20.44 -11.31
N GLY A 162 0.47 -19.84 -12.29
CA GLY A 162 0.21 -20.49 -13.58
C GLY A 162 1.47 -20.62 -14.43
N LEU A 163 2.38 -19.65 -14.35
CA LEU A 163 3.66 -19.66 -15.08
C LEU A 163 4.75 -20.48 -14.37
N GLN A 164 4.62 -20.72 -13.06
CA GLN A 164 5.62 -21.40 -12.25
C GLN A 164 6.06 -22.78 -12.79
N PRO A 165 5.15 -23.69 -13.25
CA PRO A 165 5.58 -24.97 -13.79
C PRO A 165 6.44 -24.80 -15.05
N TRP A 166 6.01 -23.93 -15.96
CA TRP A 166 6.69 -23.68 -17.23
C TRP A 166 8.05 -22.99 -17.02
N LEU A 167 8.16 -22.07 -16.06
CA LEU A 167 9.44 -21.45 -15.70
C LEU A 167 10.44 -22.47 -15.14
N ARG A 168 9.96 -23.45 -14.37
CA ARG A 168 10.80 -24.50 -13.79
C ARG A 168 11.39 -25.40 -14.87
N ASP A 169 10.61 -25.75 -15.90
CA ASP A 169 11.07 -26.57 -17.02
C ASP A 169 12.15 -25.85 -17.88
N ILE A 170 12.15 -24.52 -17.85
CA ILE A 170 13.08 -23.68 -18.62
C ILE A 170 14.36 -23.35 -17.83
N GLU A 171 14.31 -23.46 -16.50
CA GLU A 171 15.44 -23.21 -15.62
C GLU A 171 16.65 -24.09 -15.97
N ASP A 172 16.40 -25.33 -16.40
CA ASP A 172 17.43 -26.29 -16.79
C ASP A 172 18.07 -26.00 -18.16
N VAL A 173 17.47 -25.11 -18.96
CA VAL A 173 17.86 -24.84 -20.37
C VAL A 173 18.47 -23.45 -20.55
N LEU A 174 18.06 -22.46 -19.75
CA LEU A 174 18.48 -21.07 -19.88
C LEU A 174 19.45 -20.64 -18.78
N ASN A 175 20.39 -19.76 -19.14
CA ASN A 175 21.28 -19.14 -18.16
C ASN A 175 20.51 -18.16 -17.25
N ALA A 176 20.94 -18.04 -15.98
CA ALA A 176 20.36 -17.15 -14.97
C ALA A 176 20.03 -15.72 -15.44
N PRO A 177 20.90 -14.97 -16.16
CA PRO A 177 20.56 -13.62 -16.61
C PRO A 177 19.43 -13.60 -17.67
N MET A 178 19.33 -14.65 -18.50
CA MET A 178 18.26 -14.75 -19.49
C MET A 178 16.92 -15.07 -18.81
N ILE A 179 16.92 -15.92 -17.79
CA ILE A 179 15.73 -16.20 -16.97
C ILE A 179 15.27 -14.92 -16.28
N PHE A 180 16.18 -14.14 -15.70
CA PHE A 180 15.84 -12.86 -15.09
C PHE A 180 15.18 -11.90 -16.09
N LEU A 181 15.75 -11.77 -17.29
CA LEU A 181 15.20 -10.92 -18.34
C LEU A 181 13.82 -11.40 -18.81
N LEU A 182 13.64 -12.71 -18.96
CA LEU A 182 12.35 -13.33 -19.28
C LEU A 182 11.31 -13.03 -18.19
N CYS A 183 11.66 -13.23 -16.91
CA CYS A 183 10.81 -12.90 -15.77
C CYS A 183 10.42 -11.42 -15.75
N LEU A 184 11.37 -10.52 -16.04
CA LEU A 184 11.11 -9.09 -16.11
C LEU A 184 10.10 -8.75 -17.22
N VAL A 185 10.31 -9.30 -18.42
CA VAL A 185 9.39 -9.11 -19.55
C VAL A 185 8.00 -9.67 -19.24
N LEU A 186 7.92 -10.88 -18.68
CA LEU A 186 6.65 -11.49 -18.27
C LEU A 186 5.94 -10.66 -17.19
N ALA A 187 6.67 -10.13 -16.21
CA ALA A 187 6.11 -9.28 -15.16
C ALA A 187 5.57 -7.95 -15.72
N LEU A 188 6.28 -7.32 -16.66
CA LEU A 188 5.84 -6.10 -17.34
C LEU A 188 4.60 -6.36 -18.19
N LEU A 189 4.59 -7.45 -18.97
CA LEU A 189 3.45 -7.86 -19.79
C LEU A 189 2.23 -8.19 -18.92
N ALA A 190 2.41 -8.97 -17.86
CA ALA A 190 1.35 -9.29 -16.91
C ALA A 190 0.79 -8.03 -16.26
N THR A 191 1.65 -7.12 -15.78
CA THR A 191 1.22 -5.86 -15.19
C THR A 191 0.43 -5.02 -16.18
N TYR A 192 0.90 -4.89 -17.41
CA TYR A 192 0.21 -4.15 -18.47
C TYR A 192 -1.14 -4.77 -18.81
N LEU A 193 -1.21 -6.09 -19.00
CA LEU A 193 -2.43 -6.81 -19.36
C LEU A 193 -3.46 -6.81 -18.22
N LEU A 194 -3.03 -7.00 -16.98
CA LEU A 194 -3.89 -6.94 -15.80
C LEU A 194 -4.33 -5.52 -15.47
N SER A 195 -3.57 -4.51 -15.90
CA SER A 195 -3.99 -3.10 -15.80
C SER A 195 -5.09 -2.73 -16.79
N TRP A 196 -5.52 -3.64 -17.67
CA TRP A 196 -6.64 -3.36 -18.58
C TRP A 196 -7.95 -3.20 -17.80
N GLY A 197 -8.75 -2.22 -18.20
CA GLY A 197 -10.05 -1.89 -17.62
C GLY A 197 -11.13 -2.98 -17.47
N PRO A 198 -11.21 -4.14 -18.18
CA PRO A 198 -12.21 -5.15 -17.87
C PRO A 198 -11.92 -5.89 -16.56
N PHE A 199 -10.65 -6.23 -16.29
CA PHE A 199 -10.25 -6.89 -15.03
C PHE A 199 -10.55 -5.98 -13.83
N GLU A 200 -10.21 -4.71 -13.98
CA GLU A 200 -10.52 -3.68 -13.00
C GLU A 200 -12.04 -3.55 -12.77
N ARG A 201 -12.84 -3.46 -13.83
CA ARG A 201 -14.31 -3.34 -13.72
C ARG A 201 -14.93 -4.55 -13.03
N GLY A 202 -14.50 -5.76 -13.38
CA GLY A 202 -14.97 -6.99 -12.74
C GLY A 202 -14.62 -7.03 -11.25
N LEU A 203 -13.38 -6.69 -10.90
CA LEU A 203 -12.95 -6.67 -9.50
C LEU A 203 -13.62 -5.56 -8.69
N ARG A 204 -13.79 -4.36 -9.25
CA ARG A 204 -14.52 -3.25 -8.61
C ARG A 204 -15.99 -3.60 -8.41
N TRP A 205 -16.63 -4.24 -9.39
CA TRP A 205 -17.99 -4.72 -9.23
C TRP A 205 -18.10 -5.71 -8.07
N TYR A 206 -17.24 -6.74 -8.04
CA TYR A 206 -17.20 -7.71 -6.94
C TYR A 206 -16.95 -7.03 -5.59
N SER A 207 -15.92 -6.18 -5.51
CA SER A 207 -15.56 -5.43 -4.31
C SER A 207 -16.70 -4.53 -3.84
N SER A 208 -17.38 -3.82 -4.75
CA SER A 208 -18.50 -2.94 -4.40
C SER A 208 -19.73 -3.71 -3.90
N THR A 209 -19.97 -4.90 -4.45
CA THR A 209 -21.05 -5.79 -4.02
C THR A 209 -20.77 -6.33 -2.62
N VAL A 210 -19.57 -6.85 -2.40
CA VAL A 210 -19.13 -7.34 -1.08
C VAL A 210 -19.13 -6.20 -0.06
N THR A 211 -18.61 -5.03 -0.43
CA THR A 211 -18.61 -3.84 0.43
C THR A 211 -20.02 -3.41 0.79
N ARG A 212 -20.96 -3.42 -0.17
CA ARG A 212 -22.37 -3.09 0.09
C ARG A 212 -23.01 -4.10 1.03
N LEU A 213 -22.72 -5.38 0.88
CA LEU A 213 -23.24 -6.44 1.74
C LEU A 213 -22.68 -6.31 3.17
N LEU A 214 -21.37 -6.14 3.30
CA LEU A 214 -20.67 -6.01 4.58
C LEU A 214 -21.00 -4.70 5.32
N LEU A 215 -21.20 -3.61 4.60
CA LEU A 215 -21.53 -2.30 5.19
C LEU A 215 -23.04 -2.07 5.36
N LYS A 216 -23.91 -2.95 4.85
CA LYS A 216 -25.36 -2.86 5.04
C LYS A 216 -25.78 -2.68 6.51
N PRO A 217 -25.19 -3.39 7.49
CA PRO A 217 -25.51 -3.19 8.91
C PRO A 217 -25.03 -1.84 9.47
N PHE A 218 -23.97 -1.28 8.87
CA PHE A 218 -23.33 -0.04 9.32
C PHE A 218 -23.79 1.20 8.52
N ALA A 219 -24.83 1.07 7.69
CA ALA A 219 -25.36 2.16 6.88
C ALA A 219 -25.83 3.36 7.71
N SER A 220 -26.25 3.12 8.96
CA SER A 220 -26.62 4.16 9.93
C SER A 220 -25.45 5.01 10.45
N LEU A 221 -24.21 4.52 10.30
CA LEU A 221 -23.00 5.22 10.74
C LEU A 221 -22.38 6.11 9.66
N ARG A 222 -22.81 5.95 8.39
CA ARG A 222 -22.35 6.80 7.29
C ARG A 222 -22.93 8.20 7.50
N ALA A 223 -22.06 9.19 7.66
CA ALA A 223 -22.49 10.58 7.83
C ALA A 223 -23.44 10.97 6.68
N LYS A 224 -24.61 11.53 7.01
CA LYS A 224 -25.43 12.22 6.00
C LYS A 224 -24.53 13.27 5.34
N PRO A 225 -24.52 13.40 4.01
CA PRO A 225 -23.78 14.49 3.37
C PRO A 225 -24.34 15.79 3.94
N GLY A 226 -23.55 16.45 4.79
CA GLY A 226 -23.90 17.72 5.37
C GLY A 226 -24.03 18.76 4.26
N LYS A 227 -25.14 19.50 4.26
CA LYS A 227 -25.30 20.76 3.53
C LYS A 227 -24.12 21.69 3.84
N HIS A 228 -23.07 21.64 3.03
CA HIS A 228 -22.11 22.72 2.88
C HIS A 228 -22.01 23.05 1.38
N SER A 229 -23.16 23.36 0.79
CA SER A 229 -23.28 24.28 -0.34
C SER A 229 -24.29 25.33 0.11
N ASP A 230 -24.07 26.57 -0.32
CA ASP A 230 -24.93 27.74 -0.13
C ASP A 230 -24.59 28.57 1.12
N LYS A 231 -23.50 29.33 1.03
CA LYS A 231 -23.40 30.74 1.46
C LYS A 231 -21.96 31.24 1.26
N ALA A 232 -21.63 31.62 0.03
CA ALA A 232 -20.52 32.52 -0.28
C ALA A 232 -20.75 33.14 -1.67
N SER A 233 -21.87 33.85 -1.81
CA SER A 233 -22.13 34.80 -2.89
C SER A 233 -23.23 35.75 -2.42
N SER A 234 -22.83 36.75 -1.66
CA SER A 234 -23.54 38.00 -1.45
C SER A 234 -22.49 39.06 -1.13
#